data_AF-A0A7W0ML14-F1
#
_entry.id   AF-A0A7W0ML14-F1
#
_cell.length_a   1.000
_cell.length_b   1.000
_cell.length_c   1.000
_cell.angle_alpha   90.00
_cell.angle_beta   90.00
_cell.angle_gamma   90.00
#
_symmetry.space_group_name_H-M   'P 1'
#
loop_
_entity.id
_entity.type
_entity.pdbx_description
1 polymer ?
#
loop_
_entity_poly.entity_id
_entity_poly.type
_entity_poly.pdbx_seq_one_letter_code
_entity_poly.pdbx_strand_id
1 'polypeptide(L)'
;MAVLVKRGLVGELEAATTRARTKPRYELPRMENRPSLAVKEQAAVEAVRRGENPDPQAAFRAAKKGWLKKIDGNWTETPVNTTVAFVPNSFVRTASGSSPLARLLNAGEINPLMLAMRLYLRQNLMEARGVPVEDVRQHYHADVSEQLEQHPYRFVTLAQGRTWDVEDGSFDKSAISGRFNLENADFWRALRVLEHSHVVEWAVYTANGKPAGEYATGRPAKPGAVVRNGVIQVPAPESQAGRRAYAIFGAHEGLGADLAESMRHWQRANVLCAIEHASVPHTEGVGILRMTHRADTENTRAWWRQINAESRETGFFYSSVAEAIGVQVADISVTAACTSTAA
;
A
#
# COMPACT_ATOMS: atom_id res chain seq x y z
N MET A 1 7.25 8.55 24.11
CA MET A 1 7.85 7.21 24.36
C MET A 1 7.66 6.74 25.79
N ALA A 2 7.98 7.53 26.83
CA ALA A 2 7.73 7.16 28.23
C ALA A 2 6.27 6.70 28.50
N VAL A 3 5.28 7.31 27.86
CA VAL A 3 3.85 6.90 27.98
C VAL A 3 3.58 5.52 27.35
N LEU A 4 4.23 5.18 26.23
CA LEU A 4 4.06 3.89 25.55
C LEU A 4 4.79 2.77 26.29
N VAL A 5 5.99 3.06 26.82
CA VAL A 5 6.73 2.16 27.71
C VAL A 5 5.95 1.92 29.00
N LYS A 6 5.43 2.99 29.62
CA LYS A 6 4.59 2.91 30.84
C LYS A 6 3.28 2.14 30.61
N ARG A 7 2.77 2.11 29.38
CA ARG A 7 1.58 1.33 28.98
C ARG A 7 1.91 -0.08 28.48
N GLY A 8 3.17 -0.52 28.52
CA GLY A 8 3.58 -1.85 28.07
C GLY A 8 3.42 -2.10 26.58
N LEU A 9 3.26 -1.03 25.78
CA LEU A 9 3.04 -1.12 24.33
C LEU A 9 4.35 -1.17 23.55
N VAL A 10 5.48 -0.89 24.19
CA VAL A 10 6.84 -0.85 23.61
C VAL A 10 7.84 -1.15 24.73
N GLY A 11 8.77 -2.07 24.53
CA GLY A 11 9.98 -2.26 25.34
C GLY A 11 11.13 -1.37 24.85
N GLU A 12 11.89 -0.79 25.76
CA GLU A 12 13.08 0.01 25.43
C GLU A 12 14.30 -0.93 25.41
N LEU A 13 15.02 -0.97 24.29
CA LEU A 13 16.25 -1.73 24.14
C LEU A 13 17.44 -0.81 24.42
N GLU A 14 18.43 -1.31 25.18
CA GLU A 14 19.69 -0.61 25.37
C GLU A 14 20.34 -0.30 24.02
N ALA A 15 20.68 0.98 23.82
CA ALA A 15 21.27 1.44 22.58
C ALA A 15 22.66 0.82 22.41
N ALA A 16 22.84 -0.06 21.42
CA ALA A 16 24.17 -0.48 21.01
C ALA A 16 24.99 0.75 20.60
N THR A 17 26.06 1.02 21.35
CA THR A 17 26.97 2.14 21.15
C THR A 17 27.85 1.91 19.93
N THR A 18 27.32 2.12 18.73
CA THR A 18 28.13 2.31 17.53
C THR A 18 28.35 3.80 17.29
N ARG A 19 29.54 4.28 17.69
CA ARG A 19 30.18 5.57 17.40
C ARG A 19 29.25 6.79 17.24
N ALA A 20 29.26 7.62 18.28
CA ALA A 20 28.87 9.04 18.32
C ALA A 20 27.38 9.45 18.32
N ARG A 21 26.40 8.55 18.29
CA ARG A 21 24.99 8.92 18.54
C ARG A 21 24.19 7.78 19.18
N THR A 22 23.78 7.95 20.44
CA THR A 22 22.81 7.08 21.13
C THR A 22 21.42 7.31 20.56
N LYS A 23 21.02 6.49 19.58
CA LYS A 23 19.61 6.43 19.14
C LYS A 23 18.90 5.33 19.94
N PRO A 24 17.87 5.65 20.73
CA PRO A 24 17.12 4.63 21.46
C PRO A 24 16.44 3.69 20.47
N ARG A 25 16.55 2.38 20.73
CA ARG A 25 15.87 1.33 19.97
C ARG A 25 14.69 0.84 20.80
N TYR A 26 13.61 0.50 20.12
CA TYR A 26 12.35 0.15 20.74
C TYR A 26 11.88 -1.18 20.18
N GLU A 27 11.63 -2.16 21.05
CA GLU A 27 11.04 -3.45 20.69
C GLU A 27 9.53 -3.37 20.93
N LEU A 28 8.72 -3.67 19.92
CA LEU A 28 7.29 -3.84 20.15
C LEU A 28 7.07 -5.16 20.89
N PRO A 29 6.15 -5.24 21.87
CA PRO A 29 5.81 -6.48 22.54
C PRO A 29 5.43 -7.53 21.50
N ARG A 30 5.96 -8.74 21.68
CA ARG A 30 5.65 -9.88 20.81
C ARG A 30 4.16 -10.19 20.94
N MET A 31 3.36 -9.73 19.98
CA MET A 31 1.94 -10.08 19.93
C MET A 31 1.78 -11.46 19.31
N GLU A 32 1.64 -12.47 20.17
CA GLU A 32 1.17 -13.79 19.78
C GLU A 32 -0.33 -13.71 19.49
N ASN A 33 -0.68 -13.35 18.25
CA ASN A 33 -2.08 -13.19 17.82
C ASN A 33 -2.76 -14.53 17.53
N ARG A 34 -2.07 -15.66 17.66
CA ARG A 34 -2.66 -16.97 17.39
C ARG A 34 -3.68 -17.32 18.47
N PRO A 35 -4.87 -17.83 18.11
CA PRO A 35 -5.86 -18.29 19.08
C PRO A 35 -5.27 -19.30 20.05
N SER A 36 -5.69 -19.26 21.31
CA SER A 36 -5.25 -20.22 22.33
C SER A 36 -5.56 -21.67 21.91
N LEU A 37 -4.66 -22.57 22.29
CA LEU A 37 -4.79 -23.99 22.04
C LEU A 37 -5.60 -24.65 23.16
N ALA A 38 -6.45 -25.60 22.80
CA ALA A 38 -7.03 -26.54 23.74
C ALA A 38 -5.98 -27.60 24.12
N VAL A 39 -6.17 -28.28 25.25
CA VAL A 39 -5.21 -29.26 25.81
C VAL A 39 -4.70 -30.28 24.77
N LYS A 40 -5.61 -30.85 23.96
CA LYS A 40 -5.24 -31.83 22.92
C LYS A 40 -4.44 -31.21 21.76
N GLU A 41 -4.73 -29.96 21.41
CA GLU A 41 -4.00 -29.24 20.36
C GLU A 41 -2.62 -28.83 20.86
N GLN A 42 -2.50 -28.48 22.13
CA GLN A 42 -1.22 -28.16 22.77
C GLN A 42 -0.32 -29.40 22.85
N ALA A 43 -0.89 -30.55 23.23
CA ALA A 43 -0.18 -31.84 23.18
C ALA A 43 0.29 -32.19 21.77
N ALA A 44 -0.48 -31.86 20.73
CA ALA A 44 -0.07 -32.06 19.34
C ALA A 44 1.09 -31.14 18.92
N VAL A 45 1.09 -29.87 19.35
CA VAL A 45 2.22 -28.95 19.11
C VAL A 45 3.48 -29.43 19.83
N GLU A 46 3.34 -29.91 21.07
CA GLU A 46 4.47 -30.46 21.84
C GLU A 46 5.03 -31.75 21.25
N ALA A 47 4.18 -32.64 20.72
CA ALA A 47 4.62 -33.84 20.01
C ALA A 47 5.47 -33.46 18.78
N VAL A 48 5.01 -32.49 17.98
CA VAL A 48 5.77 -31.98 16.83
C VAL A 48 7.10 -31.36 17.28
N ARG A 49 7.13 -30.60 18.38
CA ARG A 49 8.38 -30.04 18.94
C ARG A 49 9.38 -31.11 19.37
N ARG A 50 8.88 -32.26 19.84
CA ARG A 50 9.69 -33.42 20.23
C ARG A 50 10.09 -34.31 19.04
N GLY A 51 9.65 -33.98 17.81
CA GLY A 51 9.87 -34.81 16.63
C GLY A 51 8.99 -36.07 16.57
N GLU A 52 7.94 -36.13 17.39
CA GLU A 52 6.97 -37.23 17.43
C GLU A 52 5.80 -36.97 16.46
N ASN A 53 5.10 -38.04 16.07
CA ASN A 53 3.89 -37.92 15.26
C ASN A 53 2.69 -37.47 16.13
N PRO A 54 2.09 -36.31 15.88
CA PRO A 54 0.94 -35.84 16.64
C PRO A 54 -0.36 -36.56 16.23
N ASP A 55 -1.38 -36.49 17.09
CA ASP A 55 -2.76 -36.86 16.71
C ASP A 55 -3.20 -36.05 15.47
N PRO A 56 -3.58 -36.70 14.35
CA PRO A 56 -3.87 -35.99 13.10
C PRO A 56 -5.01 -34.97 13.20
N GLN A 57 -6.04 -35.26 14.01
CA GLN A 57 -7.19 -34.34 14.16
C GLN A 57 -6.82 -33.12 15.01
N ALA A 58 -6.08 -33.31 16.10
CA ALA A 58 -5.57 -32.20 16.92
C ALA A 58 -4.55 -31.36 16.15
N ALA A 59 -3.66 -31.98 15.38
CA ALA A 59 -2.70 -31.28 14.53
C ALA A 59 -3.39 -30.42 13.46
N PHE A 60 -4.45 -30.94 12.83
CA PHE A 60 -5.24 -30.18 11.86
C PHE A 60 -5.94 -28.97 12.49
N ARG A 61 -6.51 -29.11 13.69
CA ARG A 61 -7.12 -27.99 14.42
C ARG A 61 -6.07 -26.94 14.85
N ALA A 62 -4.92 -27.38 15.34
CA ALA A 62 -3.79 -26.49 15.64
C ALA A 62 -3.26 -25.77 14.40
N ALA A 63 -3.25 -26.44 13.24
CA ALA A 63 -2.89 -25.84 11.96
C ALA A 63 -3.90 -24.79 11.50
N LYS A 64 -5.21 -25.04 11.67
CA LYS A 64 -6.25 -24.03 11.41
C LYS A 64 -6.10 -22.77 12.28
N LYS A 65 -5.52 -22.91 13.48
CA LYS A 65 -5.17 -21.80 14.39
C LYS A 65 -3.80 -21.17 14.11
N GLY A 66 -3.07 -21.65 13.10
CA GLY A 66 -1.76 -21.11 12.70
C GLY A 66 -0.58 -21.57 13.55
N TRP A 67 -0.72 -22.60 14.38
CA TRP A 67 0.36 -23.12 15.21
C TRP A 67 1.23 -24.15 14.49
N LEU A 68 0.63 -24.94 13.62
CA LEU A 68 1.31 -25.96 12.81
C LEU A 68 1.08 -25.72 11.32
N LYS A 69 1.99 -26.20 10.49
CA LYS A 69 1.82 -26.28 9.04
C LYS A 69 2.33 -27.63 8.53
N LYS A 70 1.74 -28.12 7.44
CA LYS A 70 2.16 -29.37 6.82
C LYS A 70 3.11 -29.05 5.66
N ILE A 71 4.34 -29.55 5.74
CA ILE A 71 5.38 -29.42 4.70
C ILE A 71 5.79 -30.83 4.31
N ASP A 72 5.70 -31.16 3.02
CA ASP A 72 6.13 -32.45 2.46
C ASP A 72 5.59 -33.68 3.23
N GLY A 73 4.32 -33.62 3.64
CA GLY A 73 3.66 -34.69 4.38
C GLY A 73 3.85 -34.65 5.90
N ASN A 74 4.82 -33.88 6.41
CA ASN A 74 5.16 -33.80 7.83
C ASN A 74 4.61 -32.54 8.49
N TRP A 75 4.23 -32.66 9.76
CA TRP A 75 3.83 -31.51 10.57
C TRP A 75 5.05 -30.76 11.07
N THR A 76 5.06 -29.45 10.90
CA THR A 76 6.11 -28.55 11.38
C THR A 76 5.47 -27.43 12.18
N GLU A 77 6.13 -26.99 13.25
CA GLU A 77 5.70 -25.81 13.98
C GLU A 77 5.79 -24.59 13.06
N THR A 78 4.73 -23.79 13.03
CA THR A 78 4.81 -22.48 12.41
C THR A 78 5.56 -21.59 13.39
N PRO A 79 6.77 -21.10 13.05
CA PRO A 79 7.51 -20.24 13.95
C PRO A 79 6.64 -19.05 14.34
N VAL A 80 6.71 -18.66 15.63
CA VAL A 80 6.11 -17.40 16.09
C VAL A 80 6.59 -16.34 15.12
N ASN A 81 5.66 -15.66 14.47
CA ASN A 81 6.05 -14.57 13.59
C ASN A 81 6.56 -13.43 14.48
N THR A 82 7.87 -13.39 14.71
CA THR A 82 8.57 -12.34 15.45
C THR A 82 8.72 -11.08 14.63
N THR A 83 7.79 -10.80 13.71
CA THR A 83 7.81 -9.57 12.92
C THR A 83 7.81 -8.42 13.91
N VAL A 84 8.97 -7.79 14.08
CA VAL A 84 9.10 -6.52 14.76
C VAL A 84 8.67 -5.50 13.71
N ALA A 85 7.62 -4.73 14.01
CA ALA A 85 7.27 -3.61 13.14
C ALA A 85 8.43 -2.61 13.20
N PHE A 86 9.08 -2.38 12.06
CA PHE A 86 10.08 -1.34 11.95
C PHE A 86 9.37 0.02 11.88
N VAL A 87 9.13 0.62 13.05
CA VAL A 87 8.55 1.96 13.14
C VAL A 87 9.65 2.99 12.86
N PRO A 88 9.55 3.78 11.79
CA PRO A 88 10.61 4.70 11.41
C PRO A 88 10.69 5.89 12.35
N ASN A 89 11.90 6.43 12.52
CA ASN A 89 12.12 7.63 13.31
C ASN A 89 11.26 8.81 12.81
N SER A 90 11.03 8.94 11.51
CA SER A 90 10.21 10.01 10.92
C SER A 90 8.73 9.93 11.31
N PHE A 91 8.24 8.77 11.74
CA PHE A 91 6.91 8.63 12.33
C PHE A 91 6.87 9.05 13.80
N VAL A 92 7.96 8.77 14.54
CA VAL A 92 8.06 8.97 15.99
C VAL A 92 8.51 10.38 16.36
N ARG A 93 9.43 10.95 15.59
CA ARG A 93 10.14 12.21 15.85
C ARG A 93 10.26 13.01 14.57
N THR A 94 10.13 14.33 14.69
CA THR A 94 10.36 15.28 13.59
C THR A 94 11.33 16.35 14.07
N ALA A 95 12.09 16.96 13.14
CA ALA A 95 13.00 18.06 13.47
C ALA A 95 12.24 19.35 13.84
N SER A 96 11.01 19.51 13.35
CA SER A 96 10.10 20.62 13.63
C SER A 96 8.64 20.13 13.69
N GLY A 97 7.78 20.83 14.43
CA GLY A 97 6.36 20.51 14.57
C GLY A 97 6.05 19.24 15.40
N SER A 98 4.80 18.79 15.33
CA SER A 98 4.37 17.54 15.98
C SER A 98 4.62 16.34 15.08
N SER A 99 5.27 15.31 15.61
CA SER A 99 5.45 14.05 14.88
C SER A 99 4.11 13.38 14.57
N PRO A 100 4.02 12.56 13.51
CA PRO A 100 2.80 11.82 13.20
C PRO A 100 2.28 11.01 14.40
N LEU A 101 3.17 10.35 15.13
CA LEU A 101 2.83 9.67 16.38
C LEU A 101 2.25 10.63 17.43
N ALA A 102 2.87 11.80 17.63
CA ALA A 102 2.37 12.78 18.59
C ALA A 102 0.98 13.32 18.18
N ARG A 103 0.73 13.53 16.87
CA ARG A 103 -0.60 13.91 16.36
C ARG A 103 -1.66 12.87 16.68
N LEU A 104 -1.34 11.58 16.45
CA LEU A 104 -2.25 10.48 16.78
C LEU A 104 -2.51 10.36 18.28
N LEU A 105 -1.47 10.52 19.12
CA LEU A 105 -1.64 10.48 20.57
C LEU A 105 -2.47 11.65 21.09
N ASN A 106 -2.28 12.85 20.53
CA ASN A 106 -3.04 14.05 20.90
C ASN A 106 -4.51 13.99 20.45
N ALA A 107 -4.82 13.24 19.40
CA ALA A 107 -6.20 12.97 18.99
C ALA A 107 -6.97 12.11 20.02
N GLY A 108 -6.28 11.48 20.99
CA GLY A 108 -6.91 10.71 22.07
C GLY A 108 -7.42 9.33 21.67
N GLU A 109 -7.32 8.97 20.38
CA GLU A 109 -7.82 7.69 19.86
C GLU A 109 -6.72 6.61 19.84
N ILE A 110 -6.94 5.52 20.59
CA ILE A 110 -6.01 4.39 20.62
C ILE A 110 -6.10 3.50 19.36
N ASN A 111 -7.27 3.43 18.75
CA ASN A 111 -7.55 2.56 17.60
C ASN A 111 -6.72 2.91 16.35
N PRO A 112 -6.60 4.19 15.93
CA PRO A 112 -5.70 4.60 14.85
C PRO A 112 -4.24 4.22 15.11
N LEU A 113 -3.76 4.42 16.35
CA LEU A 113 -2.39 4.05 16.71
C LEU A 113 -2.16 2.53 16.58
N MET A 114 -3.07 1.73 17.12
CA MET A 114 -3.00 0.27 17.02
C MET A 114 -3.08 -0.20 15.56
N LEU A 115 -3.94 0.44 14.75
CA LEU A 115 -4.02 0.16 13.32
C LEU A 115 -2.70 0.50 12.62
N ALA A 116 -2.10 1.67 12.88
CA ALA A 116 -0.82 2.05 12.30
C ALA A 116 0.28 1.00 12.60
N MET A 117 0.36 0.51 13.85
CA MET A 117 1.31 -0.54 14.21
C MET A 117 1.06 -1.85 13.46
N ARG A 118 -0.22 -2.24 13.32
CA ARG A 118 -0.60 -3.43 12.53
C ARG A 118 -0.27 -3.28 11.06
N LEU A 119 -0.45 -2.09 10.48
CA LEU A 119 -0.11 -1.82 9.09
C LEU A 119 1.43 -1.84 8.88
N TYR A 120 2.22 -1.30 9.81
CA TYR A 120 3.68 -1.44 9.78
C TYR A 120 4.14 -2.91 9.83
N LEU A 121 3.46 -3.75 10.61
CA LEU A 121 3.75 -5.19 10.68
C LEU A 121 3.40 -5.93 9.40
N ARG A 122 2.35 -5.49 8.69
CA ARG A 122 1.83 -6.16 7.49
C ARG A 122 2.45 -5.65 6.19
N GLN A 123 3.14 -4.51 6.22
CA GLN A 123 3.71 -3.93 5.02
C GLN A 123 4.78 -4.84 4.42
N ASN A 124 4.54 -5.28 3.18
CA ASN A 124 5.46 -6.04 2.36
C ASN A 124 5.76 -5.24 1.10
N LEU A 125 6.81 -4.42 1.16
CA LEU A 125 7.18 -3.53 0.07
C LEU A 125 7.62 -4.29 -1.18
N MET A 126 8.38 -5.38 -1.04
CA MET A 126 8.96 -6.06 -2.20
C MET A 126 7.92 -6.84 -3.00
N GLU A 127 6.99 -7.53 -2.33
CA GLU A 127 6.04 -8.41 -3.02
C GLU A 127 4.70 -7.72 -3.26
N ALA A 128 4.19 -6.99 -2.26
CA ALA A 128 2.87 -6.36 -2.30
C ALA A 128 2.93 -4.85 -2.58
N ARG A 129 4.13 -4.25 -2.66
CA ARG A 129 4.34 -2.80 -2.79
C ARG A 129 3.80 -1.97 -1.62
N GLY A 130 3.34 -2.61 -0.54
CA GLY A 130 2.55 -1.97 0.50
C GLY A 130 1.92 -2.99 1.43
N VAL A 131 0.75 -2.68 1.95
CA VAL A 131 -0.11 -3.66 2.61
C VAL A 131 -0.70 -4.56 1.52
N PRO A 132 -0.71 -5.89 1.69
CA PRO A 132 -1.25 -6.80 0.69
C PRO A 132 -2.70 -6.46 0.31
N VAL A 133 -3.03 -6.56 -0.98
CA VAL A 133 -4.34 -6.16 -1.52
C VAL A 133 -5.49 -7.06 -1.04
N GLU A 134 -5.16 -8.30 -0.66
CA GLU A 134 -6.05 -9.24 0.00
C GLU A 134 -6.38 -8.87 1.45
N ASP A 135 -5.54 -8.03 2.07
CA ASP A 135 -5.72 -7.53 3.42
C ASP A 135 -6.51 -6.22 3.39
N VAL A 136 -6.10 -5.27 2.53
CA VAL A 136 -6.74 -3.95 2.36
C VAL A 136 -6.49 -3.43 0.94
N ARG A 137 -7.52 -2.97 0.24
CA ARG A 137 -7.39 -2.35 -1.10
C ARG A 137 -8.47 -1.31 -1.38
N GLN A 138 -8.15 -0.27 -2.13
CA GLN A 138 -9.18 0.67 -2.59
C GLN A 138 -9.53 0.38 -4.04
N HIS A 139 -10.82 0.33 -4.36
CA HIS A 139 -11.27 0.17 -5.73
C HIS A 139 -11.49 1.52 -6.40
N TYR A 140 -11.11 1.57 -7.66
CA TYR A 140 -11.38 2.68 -8.54
C TYR A 140 -12.10 2.16 -9.78
N HIS A 141 -13.19 2.83 -10.13
CA HIS A 141 -13.85 2.63 -11.41
C HIS A 141 -12.96 3.16 -12.51
N ALA A 142 -12.95 2.47 -13.65
CA ALA A 142 -12.22 2.88 -14.82
C ALA A 142 -13.23 3.31 -15.90
N ASP A 143 -13.25 4.59 -16.22
CA ASP A 143 -13.87 5.08 -17.43
C ASP A 143 -12.83 4.96 -18.55
N VAL A 144 -13.19 4.18 -19.58
CA VAL A 144 -12.28 3.83 -20.66
C VAL A 144 -12.75 4.53 -21.93
N SER A 145 -11.88 5.32 -22.55
CA SER A 145 -12.21 5.99 -23.80
C SER A 145 -12.37 4.99 -24.95
N GLU A 146 -12.93 5.47 -26.06
CA GLU A 146 -12.76 4.78 -27.34
C GLU A 146 -11.27 4.66 -27.70
N GLN A 147 -11.00 3.77 -28.64
CA GLN A 147 -9.67 3.59 -29.19
C GLN A 147 -9.16 4.90 -29.82
N LEU A 148 -7.89 5.22 -29.60
CA LEU A 148 -7.24 6.44 -30.09
C LEU A 148 -6.99 6.33 -31.60
N GLU A 149 -7.98 6.77 -32.37
CA GLU A 149 -7.94 6.78 -33.83
C GLU A 149 -7.59 5.39 -34.40
N GLN A 150 -6.55 5.31 -35.24
CA GLN A 150 -6.05 4.08 -35.85
C GLN A 150 -5.12 3.29 -34.93
N HIS A 151 -4.77 3.82 -33.74
CA HIS A 151 -3.80 3.23 -32.85
C HIS A 151 -4.46 2.33 -31.80
N PRO A 152 -3.85 1.20 -31.41
CA PRO A 152 -4.46 0.23 -30.52
C PRO A 152 -4.33 0.65 -29.04
N TYR A 153 -4.52 1.92 -28.73
CA TYR A 153 -4.41 2.50 -27.38
C TYR A 153 -5.72 3.16 -26.98
N ARG A 154 -5.92 3.35 -25.67
CA ARG A 154 -7.07 4.03 -25.09
C ARG A 154 -6.69 4.77 -23.82
N PHE A 155 -7.34 5.88 -23.54
CA PHE A 155 -7.25 6.55 -22.25
C PHE A 155 -8.08 5.82 -21.21
N VAL A 156 -7.56 5.79 -19.99
CA VAL A 156 -8.25 5.25 -18.82
C VAL A 156 -8.22 6.32 -17.74
N THR A 157 -9.40 6.80 -17.35
CA THR A 157 -9.56 7.67 -16.19
C THR A 157 -10.10 6.86 -15.03
N LEU A 158 -9.47 6.98 -13.86
CA LEU A 158 -9.87 6.25 -12.66
C LEU A 158 -10.56 7.20 -11.68
N ALA A 159 -11.81 6.88 -11.34
CA ALA A 159 -12.58 7.56 -10.32
C ALA A 159 -12.70 6.66 -9.07
N GLN A 160 -12.68 7.24 -7.89
CA GLN A 160 -12.80 6.48 -6.65
C GLN A 160 -14.18 5.81 -6.58
N GLY A 161 -14.25 4.49 -6.35
CA GLY A 161 -15.51 3.74 -6.24
C GLY A 161 -15.59 2.47 -7.11
N ARG A 162 -16.76 1.84 -7.16
CA ARG A 162 -17.15 0.79 -8.13
C ARG A 162 -18.52 1.16 -8.69
N THR A 163 -18.71 1.08 -10.00
CA THR A 163 -20.02 1.02 -10.67
C THR A 163 -20.17 -0.41 -11.19
N TRP A 164 -21.03 -1.18 -10.54
CA TRP A 164 -21.66 -2.33 -11.17
C TRP A 164 -23.15 -2.02 -11.16
N ASP A 165 -23.81 -2.12 -12.33
CA ASP A 165 -25.23 -1.81 -12.55
C ASP A 165 -26.21 -2.76 -11.85
N VAL A 166 -25.84 -3.35 -10.72
CA VAL A 166 -26.74 -4.17 -9.92
C VAL A 166 -26.48 -3.89 -8.45
N GLU A 167 -27.50 -3.32 -7.82
CA GLU A 167 -27.69 -3.05 -6.39
C GLU A 167 -26.92 -1.85 -5.80
N ASP A 168 -27.74 -0.89 -5.38
CA ASP A 168 -27.44 0.25 -4.54
C ASP A 168 -26.35 -0.02 -3.49
N GLY A 169 -25.21 0.64 -3.67
CA GLY A 169 -24.10 0.57 -2.74
C GLY A 169 -23.07 1.64 -3.03
N SER A 170 -23.43 2.92 -2.88
CA SER A 170 -22.44 3.99 -2.87
C SER A 170 -21.42 3.74 -1.76
N PHE A 171 -20.19 3.44 -2.14
CA PHE A 171 -18.98 3.36 -1.31
C PHE A 171 -18.88 2.29 -0.19
N ASP A 172 -17.62 1.94 0.07
CA ASP A 172 -17.08 1.69 1.43
C ASP A 172 -16.90 0.25 1.96
N LYS A 173 -16.73 -0.75 1.11
CA LYS A 173 -16.05 -1.98 1.55
C LYS A 173 -14.92 -2.37 0.60
N SER A 174 -13.71 -1.83 0.86
CA SER A 174 -12.58 -2.74 0.71
C SER A 174 -12.88 -4.00 1.50
N ALA A 175 -12.62 -5.13 0.86
CA ALA A 175 -12.60 -6.38 1.60
C ALA A 175 -11.43 -6.26 2.59
N ILE A 176 -11.76 -6.06 3.87
CA ILE A 176 -10.83 -6.32 4.95
C ILE A 176 -10.97 -7.81 5.24
N SER A 177 -9.91 -8.58 5.00
CA SER A 177 -9.91 -9.97 5.45
C SER A 177 -10.07 -9.99 6.98
N GLY A 178 -10.64 -11.06 7.56
CA GLY A 178 -10.84 -11.19 9.02
C GLY A 178 -9.56 -11.12 9.88
N ARG A 179 -8.42 -10.75 9.29
CA ARG A 179 -7.08 -10.67 9.86
C ARG A 179 -6.81 -9.40 10.68
N PHE A 180 -7.68 -8.38 10.62
CA PHE A 180 -7.52 -7.16 11.41
C PHE A 180 -8.25 -7.17 12.77
N ASN A 181 -8.99 -8.23 13.13
CA ASN A 181 -9.71 -8.38 14.41
C ASN A 181 -10.50 -7.13 14.88
N LEU A 182 -10.87 -6.22 13.96
CA LEU A 182 -11.66 -5.02 14.23
C LEU A 182 -12.98 -5.16 13.48
N GLU A 183 -14.05 -4.61 14.06
CA GLU A 183 -15.27 -4.40 13.29
C GLU A 183 -14.96 -3.52 12.07
N ASN A 184 -15.56 -3.87 10.93
CA ASN A 184 -15.25 -3.25 9.63
C ASN A 184 -15.37 -1.72 9.70
N ALA A 185 -16.42 -1.20 10.36
CA ALA A 185 -16.64 0.24 10.54
C ALA A 185 -15.55 0.94 11.38
N ASP A 186 -15.05 0.29 12.44
CA ASP A 186 -14.01 0.84 13.31
C ASP A 186 -12.65 0.85 12.63
N PHE A 187 -12.35 -0.15 11.81
CA PHE A 187 -11.16 -0.14 10.96
C PHE A 187 -11.15 1.08 10.04
N TRP A 188 -12.25 1.33 9.31
CA TRP A 188 -12.33 2.45 8.38
C TRP A 188 -12.28 3.80 9.05
N ARG A 189 -12.94 3.94 10.21
CA ARG A 189 -12.84 5.15 11.03
C ARG A 189 -11.39 5.39 11.43
N ALA A 190 -10.70 4.36 11.93
CA ALA A 190 -9.29 4.46 12.30
C ALA A 190 -8.39 4.77 11.10
N LEU A 191 -8.66 4.16 9.94
CA LEU A 191 -7.89 4.40 8.72
C LEU A 191 -8.06 5.84 8.21
N ARG A 192 -9.29 6.38 8.24
CA ARG A 192 -9.55 7.79 7.92
C ARG A 192 -8.73 8.72 8.79
N VAL A 193 -8.62 8.45 10.10
CA VAL A 193 -7.75 9.24 10.99
C VAL A 193 -6.28 9.17 10.56
N LEU A 194 -5.80 7.99 10.13
CA LEU A 194 -4.44 7.83 9.61
C LEU A 194 -4.21 8.58 8.30
N GLU A 195 -5.19 8.62 7.40
CA GLU A 195 -5.14 9.37 6.14
C GLU A 195 -5.06 10.88 6.39
N HIS A 196 -5.96 11.41 7.24
CA HIS A 196 -5.98 12.81 7.65
C HIS A 196 -4.69 13.20 8.40
N SER A 197 -4.10 12.25 9.12
CA SER A 197 -2.82 12.44 9.81
C SER A 197 -1.60 12.28 8.90
N HIS A 198 -1.79 12.02 7.60
CA HIS A 198 -0.73 11.78 6.61
C HIS A 198 0.21 10.62 6.96
N VAL A 199 -0.30 9.62 7.68
CA VAL A 199 0.46 8.43 8.09
C VAL A 199 0.45 7.37 6.99
N VAL A 200 -0.64 7.33 6.22
CA VAL A 200 -0.85 6.40 5.11
C VAL A 200 -1.14 7.14 3.81
N GLU A 201 -0.89 6.45 2.70
CA GLU A 201 -1.17 6.89 1.34
C GLU A 201 -1.62 5.71 0.48
N TRP A 202 -2.36 6.02 -0.59
CA TRP A 202 -2.79 5.05 -1.59
C TRP A 202 -1.96 5.21 -2.85
N ALA A 203 -1.25 4.16 -3.24
CA ALA A 203 -0.64 4.12 -4.56
C ALA A 203 -1.60 3.41 -5.52
N VAL A 204 -2.12 4.17 -6.47
CA VAL A 204 -3.15 3.73 -7.41
C VAL A 204 -2.50 3.26 -8.70
N TYR A 205 -2.93 2.10 -9.16
CA TYR A 205 -2.49 1.49 -10.40
C TYR A 205 -3.70 1.04 -11.22
N THR A 206 -3.55 0.99 -12.53
CA THR A 206 -4.43 0.17 -13.35
C THR A 206 -4.16 -1.31 -13.09
N ALA A 207 -5.18 -2.10 -13.36
CA ALA A 207 -5.18 -3.52 -13.16
C ALA A 207 -6.00 -4.20 -14.25
N ASN A 208 -5.56 -5.40 -14.62
CA ASN A 208 -6.29 -6.24 -15.55
C ASN A 208 -7.16 -7.20 -14.73
N GLY A 209 -8.45 -6.91 -14.60
CA GLY A 209 -9.40 -7.74 -13.82
C GLY A 209 -10.19 -8.74 -14.68
N LYS A 210 -10.83 -9.74 -14.06
CA LYS A 210 -11.87 -10.57 -14.70
C LYS A 210 -13.26 -10.08 -14.27
N PRO A 211 -14.32 -10.28 -15.10
CA PRO A 211 -15.70 -9.96 -14.73
C PRO A 211 -16.28 -10.76 -13.53
N ALA A 212 -15.67 -11.90 -13.16
CA ALA A 212 -16.24 -12.86 -12.20
C ALA A 212 -15.72 -12.75 -10.76
N GLY A 213 -15.25 -11.57 -10.32
CA GLY A 213 -14.98 -11.27 -8.91
C GLY A 213 -13.62 -11.70 -8.35
N GLU A 214 -12.83 -12.47 -9.11
CA GLU A 214 -11.43 -12.75 -8.79
C GLU A 214 -10.51 -11.81 -9.57
N TYR A 215 -9.70 -11.04 -8.84
CA TYR A 215 -8.63 -10.23 -9.41
C TYR A 215 -7.70 -11.16 -10.17
N ALA A 216 -7.49 -10.93 -11.47
CA ALA A 216 -6.57 -11.77 -12.22
C ALA A 216 -5.19 -11.65 -11.55
N THR A 217 -4.50 -12.78 -11.40
CA THR A 217 -3.15 -12.86 -10.85
C THR A 217 -2.15 -12.23 -11.82
N GLY A 218 -2.22 -10.91 -11.95
CA GLY A 218 -1.31 -10.03 -12.63
C GLY A 218 -1.19 -8.79 -11.76
N ARG A 219 0.03 -8.48 -11.33
CA ARG A 219 0.34 -7.36 -10.42
C ARG A 219 -0.25 -6.03 -10.96
N PRO A 220 -0.43 -5.00 -10.11
CA PRO A 220 -0.67 -3.63 -10.60
C PRO A 220 0.13 -3.33 -11.87
N ALA A 221 -0.56 -2.94 -12.94
CA ALA A 221 -0.02 -2.92 -14.30
C ALA A 221 0.66 -1.59 -14.60
N LYS A 222 -0.09 -0.48 -14.57
CA LYS A 222 0.45 0.86 -14.83
C LYS A 222 0.22 1.80 -13.65
N PRO A 223 1.24 2.55 -13.20
CA PRO A 223 1.07 3.55 -12.16
C PRO A 223 0.15 4.69 -12.62
N GLY A 224 -0.87 4.98 -11.80
CA GLY A 224 -1.72 6.17 -11.91
C GLY A 224 -1.14 7.31 -11.08
N ALA A 225 -1.30 7.26 -9.75
CA ALA A 225 -0.68 8.24 -8.86
C ALA A 225 -0.58 7.74 -7.43
N VAL A 226 0.17 8.46 -6.59
CA VAL A 226 0.04 8.35 -5.14
C VAL A 226 -0.93 9.42 -4.65
N VAL A 227 -1.96 9.00 -3.92
CA VAL A 227 -2.98 9.87 -3.31
C VAL A 227 -2.82 9.84 -1.80
N ARG A 228 -2.76 11.01 -1.17
CA ARG A 228 -2.69 11.15 0.29
C ARG A 228 -3.74 12.15 0.73
N ASN A 229 -4.65 11.72 1.61
CA ASN A 229 -5.80 12.52 2.05
C ASN A 229 -6.60 13.13 0.88
N GLY A 230 -6.89 12.31 -0.14
CA GLY A 230 -7.60 12.75 -1.34
C GLY A 230 -6.80 13.65 -2.29
N VAL A 231 -5.52 13.94 -2.02
CA VAL A 231 -4.67 14.81 -2.84
C VAL A 231 -3.57 14.03 -3.54
N ILE A 232 -3.44 14.22 -4.86
CA ILE A 232 -2.35 13.67 -5.66
C ILE A 232 -0.99 14.22 -5.22
N GLN A 233 -0.10 13.30 -4.83
CA GLN A 233 1.27 13.55 -4.42
C GLN A 233 2.18 13.56 -5.66
N VAL A 234 2.27 14.71 -6.32
CA VAL A 234 3.05 14.91 -7.56
C VAL A 234 4.51 14.42 -7.49
N PRO A 235 5.25 14.59 -6.38
CA PRO A 235 6.65 14.16 -6.32
C PRO A 235 6.85 12.63 -6.34
N ALA A 236 5.79 11.84 -6.11
CA ALA A 236 5.91 10.40 -6.08
C ALA A 236 6.21 9.84 -7.49
N PRO A 237 7.08 8.82 -7.63
CA PRO A 237 7.44 8.26 -8.93
C PRO A 237 6.24 7.82 -9.76
N GLU A 238 5.26 7.17 -9.14
CA GLU A 238 4.04 6.72 -9.82
C GLU A 238 3.23 7.90 -10.36
N SER A 239 3.15 9.00 -9.60
CA SER A 239 2.45 10.21 -10.02
C SER A 239 3.10 10.87 -11.24
N GLN A 240 4.39 10.66 -11.49
CA GLN A 240 5.03 11.19 -12.69
C GLN A 240 4.50 10.51 -13.97
N ALA A 241 4.20 9.20 -13.90
CA ALA A 241 3.62 8.47 -15.00
C ALA A 241 2.17 8.92 -15.27
N GLY A 242 1.31 8.98 -14.24
CA GLY A 242 -0.07 9.45 -14.43
C GLY A 242 -0.16 10.92 -14.84
N ARG A 243 0.76 11.78 -14.36
CA ARG A 243 0.90 13.16 -14.86
C ARG A 243 1.11 13.17 -16.37
N ARG A 244 1.98 12.30 -16.88
CA ARG A 244 2.27 12.21 -18.31
C ARG A 244 1.05 11.71 -19.08
N ALA A 245 0.35 10.68 -18.60
CA ALA A 245 -0.90 10.23 -19.20
C ALA A 245 -1.95 11.36 -19.25
N TYR A 246 -2.11 12.11 -18.16
CA TYR A 246 -3.03 13.25 -18.08
C TYR A 246 -2.67 14.36 -19.06
N ALA A 247 -1.39 14.69 -19.20
CA ALA A 247 -0.94 15.71 -20.14
C ALA A 247 -1.22 15.30 -21.60
N ILE A 248 -1.02 14.03 -21.94
CA ILE A 248 -1.34 13.48 -23.27
C ILE A 248 -2.84 13.53 -23.52
N PHE A 249 -3.64 13.08 -22.55
CA PHE A 249 -5.11 13.16 -22.61
C PHE A 249 -5.57 14.61 -22.83
N GLY A 250 -5.08 15.56 -22.02
CA GLY A 250 -5.47 16.96 -22.16
C GLY A 250 -5.04 17.57 -23.49
N ALA A 251 -3.87 17.23 -24.00
CA ALA A 251 -3.43 17.69 -25.31
C ALA A 251 -4.24 17.08 -26.47
N HIS A 252 -4.61 15.80 -26.37
CA HIS A 252 -5.49 15.13 -27.33
C HIS A 252 -6.89 15.75 -27.36
N GLU A 253 -7.47 16.03 -26.20
CA GLU A 253 -8.80 16.64 -26.05
C GLU A 253 -8.81 18.15 -26.33
N GLY A 254 -7.67 18.75 -26.69
CA GLY A 254 -7.57 20.19 -26.96
C GLY A 254 -7.76 21.07 -25.71
N LEU A 255 -7.55 20.53 -24.51
CA LEU A 255 -7.64 21.23 -23.21
C LEU A 255 -6.45 22.17 -22.96
N GLY A 256 -5.91 22.77 -24.03
CA GLY A 256 -4.65 23.50 -24.11
C GLY A 256 -4.25 24.20 -22.82
N ALA A 257 -3.22 23.67 -22.16
CA ALA A 257 -2.66 24.26 -20.95
C ALA A 257 -1.13 24.20 -21.02
N ASP A 258 -0.49 25.30 -20.62
CA ASP A 258 0.93 25.32 -20.24
C ASP A 258 1.21 24.18 -19.24
N LEU A 259 2.39 23.56 -19.28
CA LEU A 259 2.71 22.37 -18.47
C LEU A 259 2.52 22.62 -16.97
N ALA A 260 2.85 23.82 -16.48
CA ALA A 260 2.64 24.22 -15.10
C ALA A 260 1.15 24.39 -14.74
N GLU A 261 0.35 24.82 -15.71
CA GLU A 261 -1.10 24.92 -15.59
C GLU A 261 -1.77 23.55 -15.66
N SER A 262 -1.29 22.66 -16.52
CA SER A 262 -1.70 21.25 -16.58
C SER A 262 -1.47 20.52 -15.26
N MET A 263 -0.36 20.78 -14.55
CA MET A 263 -0.12 20.21 -13.22
C MET A 263 -1.15 20.67 -12.19
N ARG A 264 -1.39 21.99 -12.11
CA ARG A 264 -2.38 22.56 -11.19
C ARG A 264 -3.78 22.07 -11.52
N HIS A 265 -4.07 21.97 -12.81
CA HIS A 265 -5.34 21.46 -13.30
C HIS A 265 -5.52 19.99 -12.92
N TRP A 266 -4.51 19.15 -13.15
CA TRP A 266 -4.53 17.74 -12.77
C TRP A 266 -4.78 17.52 -11.27
N GLN A 267 -4.07 18.27 -10.41
CA GLN A 267 -4.26 18.20 -8.97
C GLN A 267 -5.64 18.70 -8.52
N ARG A 268 -6.19 19.73 -9.18
CA ARG A 268 -7.54 20.26 -8.88
C ARG A 268 -8.64 19.32 -9.37
N ALA A 269 -8.48 18.79 -10.58
CA ALA A 269 -9.40 17.83 -11.17
C ALA A 269 -9.38 16.50 -10.40
N ASN A 270 -8.25 16.19 -9.74
CA ASN A 270 -8.03 14.97 -8.97
C ASN A 270 -8.35 13.70 -9.78
N VAL A 271 -8.15 13.77 -11.11
CA VAL A 271 -8.42 12.69 -12.03
C VAL A 271 -7.18 11.83 -12.13
N LEU A 272 -7.31 10.53 -11.92
CA LEU A 272 -6.21 9.60 -12.11
C LEU A 272 -6.23 9.09 -13.55
N CYS A 273 -5.11 9.16 -14.27
CA CYS A 273 -5.06 8.79 -15.69
C CYS A 273 -3.99 7.74 -15.97
N ALA A 274 -4.30 6.88 -16.92
CA ALA A 274 -3.39 5.94 -17.54
C ALA A 274 -3.70 5.80 -19.04
N ILE A 275 -2.76 5.22 -19.78
CA ILE A 275 -2.98 4.76 -21.16
C ILE A 275 -2.80 3.25 -21.17
N GLU A 276 -3.74 2.55 -21.77
CA GLU A 276 -3.71 1.09 -21.91
C GLU A 276 -3.82 0.68 -23.38
N HIS A 277 -3.39 -0.54 -23.68
CA HIS A 277 -3.59 -1.13 -25.00
C HIS A 277 -5.04 -1.62 -25.14
N ALA A 278 -5.65 -1.43 -26.30
CA ALA A 278 -7.05 -1.79 -26.58
C ALA A 278 -7.33 -3.30 -26.45
N SER A 279 -6.30 -4.14 -26.60
CA SER A 279 -6.40 -5.59 -26.37
C SER A 279 -6.61 -5.98 -24.90
N VAL A 280 -6.44 -5.06 -23.94
CA VAL A 280 -6.74 -5.32 -22.54
C VAL A 280 -8.26 -5.44 -22.39
N PRO A 281 -8.81 -6.62 -22.09
CA PRO A 281 -10.25 -6.84 -22.17
C PRO A 281 -11.02 -6.11 -21.05
N HIS A 282 -10.38 -5.90 -19.90
CA HIS A 282 -10.98 -5.22 -18.77
C HIS A 282 -9.88 -4.48 -17.99
N THR A 283 -10.11 -3.20 -17.76
CA THR A 283 -9.24 -2.36 -16.93
C THR A 283 -10.03 -1.91 -15.71
N GLU A 284 -9.44 -2.06 -14.53
CA GLU A 284 -9.94 -1.47 -13.28
C GLU A 284 -8.80 -0.72 -12.59
N GLY A 285 -9.10 0.10 -11.58
CA GLY A 285 -8.07 0.72 -10.76
C GLY A 285 -8.01 0.12 -9.35
N VAL A 286 -6.79 -0.07 -8.84
CA VAL A 286 -6.53 -0.55 -7.48
C VAL A 286 -5.57 0.37 -6.75
N GLY A 287 -6.03 0.84 -5.59
CA GLY A 287 -5.21 1.51 -4.59
C GLY A 287 -4.58 0.50 -3.64
N ILE A 288 -3.25 0.51 -3.58
CA ILE A 288 -2.45 -0.23 -2.61
C ILE A 288 -2.15 0.69 -1.44
N LEU A 289 -2.58 0.30 -0.23
CA LEU A 289 -2.34 1.06 0.99
C LEU A 289 -0.86 0.98 1.37
N ARG A 290 -0.24 2.10 1.72
CA ARG A 290 1.16 2.18 2.15
C ARG A 290 1.33 3.09 3.34
N MET A 291 2.31 2.78 4.18
CA MET A 291 2.80 3.72 5.18
C MET A 291 3.62 4.81 4.50
N THR A 292 3.30 6.08 4.74
CA THR A 292 4.04 7.23 4.19
C THR A 292 5.46 7.27 4.74
N HIS A 293 5.58 7.11 6.06
CA HIS A 293 6.87 7.02 6.73
C HIS A 293 7.38 5.58 6.65
N ARG A 294 8.63 5.38 6.21
CA ARG A 294 9.21 4.04 6.03
C ARG A 294 10.59 3.98 6.67
N ALA A 295 10.96 2.81 7.18
CA ALA A 295 12.31 2.60 7.69
C ALA A 295 13.31 2.58 6.52
N ASP A 296 14.45 3.26 6.70
CA ASP A 296 15.55 3.21 5.74
C ASP A 296 16.28 1.88 5.88
N THR A 297 15.82 0.90 5.10
CA THR A 297 16.37 -0.46 5.02
C THR A 297 16.83 -0.73 3.59
N GLU A 298 17.68 -1.74 3.40
CA GLU A 298 18.05 -2.19 2.06
C GLU A 298 16.84 -2.59 1.22
N ASN A 299 15.86 -3.26 1.83
CA ASN A 299 14.60 -3.63 1.16
C ASN A 299 13.81 -2.39 0.71
N THR A 300 13.67 -1.39 1.58
CA THR A 300 13.00 -0.12 1.21
C THR A 300 13.73 0.57 0.06
N ARG A 301 15.07 0.61 0.08
CA ARG A 301 15.89 1.21 -1.00
C ARG A 301 15.81 0.42 -2.31
N ALA A 302 15.74 -0.91 -2.25
CA ALA A 302 15.56 -1.76 -3.42
C ALA A 302 14.16 -1.56 -4.04
N TRP A 303 13.12 -1.63 -3.21
CA TRP A 303 11.74 -1.32 -3.60
C TRP A 303 11.60 0.05 -4.26
N TRP A 304 12.21 1.08 -3.67
CA TRP A 304 12.16 2.44 -4.22
C TRP A 304 12.81 2.51 -5.61
N ARG A 305 13.98 1.88 -5.80
CA ARG A 305 14.64 1.81 -7.11
C ARG A 305 13.77 1.09 -8.15
N GLN A 306 13.11 0.00 -7.76
CA GLN A 306 12.21 -0.74 -8.63
C GLN A 306 11.02 0.12 -9.09
N ILE A 307 10.32 0.77 -8.16
CA ILE A 307 9.18 1.64 -8.50
C ILE A 307 9.59 2.79 -9.43
N ASN A 308 10.77 3.39 -9.20
CA ASN A 308 11.29 4.43 -10.08
C ASN A 308 11.63 3.91 -11.48
N ALA A 309 12.12 2.67 -11.60
CA ALA A 309 12.38 2.06 -12.90
C ALA A 309 11.06 1.79 -13.65
N GLU A 310 10.09 1.16 -13.00
CA GLU A 310 8.78 0.83 -13.60
C GLU A 310 7.98 2.08 -13.99
N SER A 311 8.04 3.14 -13.17
CA SER A 311 7.37 4.41 -13.47
C SER A 311 8.02 5.11 -14.66
N ARG A 312 9.35 5.04 -14.80
CA ARG A 312 10.07 5.55 -15.98
C ARG A 312 9.74 4.75 -17.23
N GLU A 313 9.75 3.42 -17.15
CA GLU A 313 9.34 2.55 -18.26
C GLU A 313 7.92 2.86 -18.74
N THR A 314 6.99 3.05 -17.80
CA THR A 314 5.62 3.49 -18.12
C THR A 314 5.60 4.87 -18.77
N GLY A 315 6.40 5.81 -18.26
CA GLY A 315 6.53 7.14 -18.85
C GLY A 315 7.10 7.12 -20.28
N PHE A 316 8.04 6.22 -20.58
CA PHE A 316 8.55 6.01 -21.94
C PHE A 316 7.46 5.44 -22.85
N PHE A 317 6.73 4.41 -22.38
CA PHE A 317 5.58 3.88 -23.12
C PHE A 317 4.57 4.97 -23.47
N TYR A 318 4.20 5.83 -22.52
CA TYR A 318 3.27 6.94 -22.78
C TYR A 318 3.81 7.95 -23.79
N SER A 319 5.11 8.23 -23.78
CA SER A 319 5.72 9.07 -24.83
C SER A 319 5.63 8.43 -26.21
N SER A 320 5.91 7.14 -26.34
CA SER A 320 5.77 6.44 -27.61
C SER A 320 4.33 6.44 -28.12
N VAL A 321 3.34 6.35 -27.23
CA VAL A 321 1.93 6.51 -27.62
C VAL A 321 1.67 7.93 -28.11
N ALA A 322 2.10 8.96 -27.37
CA ALA A 322 1.91 10.36 -27.74
C ALA A 322 2.51 10.68 -29.13
N GLU A 323 3.72 10.19 -29.41
CA GLU A 323 4.36 10.30 -30.71
C GLU A 323 3.54 9.63 -31.81
N ALA A 324 2.99 8.44 -31.54
CA ALA A 324 2.19 7.70 -32.51
C ALA A 324 0.89 8.46 -32.87
N ILE A 325 0.22 9.06 -31.88
CA ILE A 325 -1.03 9.83 -32.07
C ILE A 325 -0.78 11.32 -32.41
N GLY A 326 0.46 11.71 -32.72
CA GLY A 326 0.81 13.08 -33.12
C GLY A 326 0.68 14.15 -32.02
N VAL A 327 0.61 13.75 -30.75
CA VAL A 327 0.50 14.67 -29.61
C VAL A 327 1.88 15.11 -29.15
N GLN A 328 2.15 16.42 -29.25
CA GLN A 328 3.36 17.02 -28.68
C GLN A 328 3.15 17.35 -27.20
N VAL A 329 3.85 16.64 -26.32
CA VAL A 329 3.90 16.96 -24.89
C VAL A 329 5.21 17.66 -24.60
N ALA A 330 5.14 18.89 -24.07
CA ALA A 330 6.34 19.59 -23.59
C ALA A 330 7.12 18.69 -22.62
N ASP A 331 8.45 18.69 -22.74
CA ASP A 331 9.35 17.75 -22.10
C ASP A 331 9.12 17.68 -20.56
N ILE A 332 8.35 16.68 -20.10
CA ILE A 332 7.99 16.50 -18.67
C ILE A 332 9.23 16.05 -17.86
N SER A 333 10.36 15.85 -18.52
CA SER A 333 11.62 15.34 -17.95
C SER A 333 12.30 16.28 -16.94
N VAL A 334 11.83 17.52 -16.76
CA VAL A 334 12.49 18.52 -15.91
C VAL A 334 11.55 19.04 -14.82
N THR A 335 11.34 18.28 -13.73
CA THR A 335 10.89 18.85 -12.43
C THR A 335 11.04 17.94 -11.20
N ALA A 336 11.84 16.85 -11.25
CA ALA A 336 12.02 15.97 -10.08
C ALA A 336 13.42 16.03 -9.44
N ALA A 337 14.37 16.79 -10.02
CA ALA A 337 15.75 16.79 -9.56
C ALA A 337 16.05 17.70 -8.35
N CYS A 338 15.09 18.50 -7.86
CA CYS A 338 15.34 19.46 -6.78
C CYS A 338 14.26 19.39 -5.68
N THR A 339 14.17 18.31 -4.90
CA THR A 339 13.67 18.36 -3.49
C THR A 339 13.85 17.09 -2.65
N SER A 340 14.68 16.10 -3.03
CA SER A 340 14.97 14.95 -2.13
C SER A 340 16.26 15.13 -1.33
N THR A 341 16.41 16.26 -0.64
CA THR A 341 17.22 16.30 0.58
C THR A 341 16.28 16.04 1.76
N ALA A 342 16.42 14.84 2.32
CA ALA A 342 16.14 14.47 3.71
C ALA A 342 14.96 15.16 4.45
N ALA A 343 13.93 14.36 4.74
CA ALA A 343 13.17 14.47 5.99
C ALA A 343 12.65 13.09 6.43
#